data_AF-A0A821PA81-F1
#
_entry.id   AF-A0A821PA81-F1
#
_cell.length_a   1.000
_cell.length_b   1.000
_cell.length_c   1.000
_cell.angle_alpha   90.00
_cell.angle_beta   90.00
_cell.angle_gamma   90.00
#
_symmetry.space_group_name_H-M   'P 1'
#
loop_
_entity.id
_entity.type
_entity.pdbx_description
1 polymer ?
#
loop_
_entity_poly.entity_id
_entity_poly.type
_entity_poly.pdbx_seq_one_letter_code
_entity_poly.pdbx_strand_id
1 'polypeptide(L)'
;MAQINNLSIYWNSNIKSRLDLSKQDIIEDLKSIKQLKYPKMNFIIQPLNCQAKLKIAKTAQEQDFEETVLATDIDFEDIYLNINRNQYSDLLDVLEWKFAYTAILNEHVRLRLATFKWEVIKENLNRYKEYREIYLQELNHHKNEKRAQELEKQIDLFNLIYIRRTAQIQINIQLFSFKINLLCLI
;
A
#
# COMPACT_ATOMS: atom_id res chain seq x y z
N MET A 1 32.77 10.36 -8.77
CA MET A 1 31.93 11.27 -9.57
C MET A 1 31.62 10.53 -10.86
N ALA A 2 30.35 10.22 -11.10
CA ALA A 2 29.90 9.52 -12.29
C ALA A 2 29.41 10.57 -13.30
N GLN A 3 29.77 10.42 -14.57
CA GLN A 3 29.30 11.28 -15.65
C GLN A 3 28.50 10.43 -16.62
N ILE A 4 27.32 10.90 -16.97
CA ILE A 4 26.44 10.27 -17.95
C ILE A 4 26.30 11.26 -19.10
N ASN A 5 26.79 10.86 -20.27
CA ASN A 5 26.73 11.68 -21.46
C ASN A 5 25.67 11.13 -22.41
N ASN A 6 24.89 12.03 -23.01
CA ASN A 6 23.91 11.73 -24.05
C ASN A 6 22.83 10.72 -23.61
N LEU A 7 22.36 10.83 -22.37
CA LEU A 7 21.23 10.05 -21.85
C LEU A 7 19.93 10.53 -22.50
N SER A 8 19.36 9.71 -23.36
CA SER A 8 18.08 10.00 -24.01
C SER A 8 17.04 8.95 -23.62
N ILE A 9 15.80 9.38 -23.42
CA ILE A 9 14.68 8.48 -23.17
C ILE A 9 13.69 8.63 -24.32
N TYR A 10 13.30 7.52 -24.94
CA TYR A 10 12.30 7.48 -25.99
C TYR A 10 11.13 6.57 -25.61
N TRP A 11 9.96 6.90 -26.14
CA TRP A 11 8.77 6.07 -26.03
C TRP A 11 8.09 6.03 -27.38
N ASN A 12 8.05 4.85 -27.97
CA ASN A 12 7.42 4.69 -29.27
C ASN A 12 6.15 3.87 -29.11
N SER A 13 5.00 4.53 -29.28
CA SER A 13 3.68 3.91 -29.25
C SER A 13 3.48 2.97 -30.45
N ASN A 14 2.70 1.91 -30.26
CA ASN A 14 2.24 1.01 -31.32
C ASN A 14 3.34 0.31 -32.15
N ILE A 15 4.48 -0.01 -31.55
CA ILE A 15 5.47 -0.88 -32.22
C ILE A 15 5.12 -2.35 -31.95
N LYS A 16 5.30 -3.19 -32.97
CA LYS A 16 5.38 -4.65 -32.80
C LYS A 16 6.45 -4.99 -31.77
N SER A 17 6.08 -5.84 -30.80
CA SER A 17 7.02 -6.29 -29.77
C SER A 17 8.21 -7.00 -30.42
N ARG A 18 9.42 -6.67 -29.94
CA ARG A 18 10.64 -7.40 -30.34
C ARG A 18 10.73 -8.79 -29.71
N LEU A 19 9.85 -9.10 -28.75
CA LEU A 19 9.85 -10.39 -28.06
C LEU A 19 9.49 -11.55 -29.00
N ASP A 20 8.76 -11.27 -30.09
CA ASP A 20 8.32 -12.28 -31.06
C ASP A 20 9.32 -12.50 -32.20
N LEU A 21 10.43 -11.74 -32.23
CA LEU A 21 11.42 -11.77 -33.31
C LEU A 21 12.52 -12.82 -33.07
N SER A 22 13.12 -13.30 -34.15
CA SER A 22 14.30 -14.16 -34.04
C SER A 22 15.50 -13.35 -33.52
N LYS A 23 16.46 -14.03 -32.88
CA LYS A 23 17.68 -13.38 -32.37
C LYS A 23 18.47 -12.65 -33.47
N GLN A 24 18.42 -13.14 -34.71
CA GLN A 24 19.12 -12.53 -35.84
C GLN A 24 18.48 -11.20 -36.24
N ASP A 25 17.15 -11.18 -36.34
CA ASP A 25 16.38 -9.96 -36.67
C ASP A 25 16.58 -8.87 -35.61
N ILE A 26 16.62 -9.24 -34.32
CA ILE A 26 16.87 -8.29 -33.23
C ILE A 26 18.27 -7.65 -33.35
N ILE A 27 19.28 -8.43 -33.74
CA ILE A 27 20.65 -7.91 -33.90
C ILE A 27 20.74 -6.98 -35.10
N GLU A 28 20.04 -7.29 -36.19
CA GLU A 28 19.95 -6.42 -37.37
C GLU A 28 19.24 -5.10 -37.03
N ASP A 29 18.14 -5.16 -36.28
CA ASP A 29 17.44 -3.99 -35.74
C ASP A 29 18.34 -3.14 -34.83
N LEU A 30 19.12 -3.76 -33.94
CA LEU A 30 20.04 -3.01 -33.07
C LEU A 30 21.20 -2.38 -33.84
N LYS A 31 21.68 -3.03 -34.91
CA LYS A 31 22.71 -2.46 -35.79
C LYS A 31 22.16 -1.28 -36.59
N SER A 32 20.90 -1.32 -37.02
CA SER A 32 20.27 -0.23 -37.76
C SER A 32 20.09 1.04 -36.91
N ILE A 33 19.89 0.89 -35.60
CA ILE A 33 19.86 2.00 -34.62
C ILE A 33 21.21 2.73 -34.55
N LYS A 34 22.33 1.99 -34.53
CA LYS A 34 23.67 2.61 -34.53
C LYS A 34 23.94 3.45 -35.78
N GLN A 35 23.31 3.12 -36.90
CA GLN A 35 23.47 3.81 -38.18
C GLN A 35 22.47 4.97 -38.36
N LEU A 36 21.64 5.28 -37.36
CA LEU A 36 20.60 6.33 -37.41
C LEU A 36 19.64 6.21 -38.61
N LYS A 37 19.46 4.99 -39.18
CA LYS A 37 18.76 4.76 -40.45
C LYS A 37 17.33 4.17 -40.33
N TYR A 38 16.83 3.90 -39.11
CA TYR A 38 15.49 3.35 -38.84
C TYR A 38 14.72 4.21 -37.80
N PRO A 39 13.37 4.16 -37.78
CA PRO A 39 12.49 5.32 -37.86
C PRO A 39 12.71 6.32 -36.73
N LYS A 40 12.37 7.59 -37.01
CA LYS A 40 12.37 8.72 -36.07
C LYS A 40 11.89 8.29 -34.68
N MET A 41 12.84 8.07 -33.76
CA MET A 41 12.50 7.73 -32.38
C MET A 41 11.85 8.95 -31.74
N ASN A 42 10.70 8.73 -31.13
CA ASN A 42 9.99 9.78 -30.41
C ASN A 42 10.61 9.88 -29.01
N PHE A 43 11.62 10.74 -28.90
CA PHE A 43 12.27 11.04 -27.63
C PHE A 43 11.32 11.82 -26.72
N ILE A 44 11.10 11.30 -25.51
CA ILE A 44 10.46 12.03 -24.41
C ILE A 44 11.48 12.96 -23.78
N ILE A 45 12.70 12.45 -23.56
CA ILE A 45 13.83 13.22 -23.05
C ILE A 45 14.90 13.22 -24.14
N GLN A 46 15.26 14.42 -24.60
CA GLN A 46 16.36 14.59 -25.53
C GLN A 46 17.70 14.19 -24.87
N PRO A 47 18.73 13.85 -25.66
CA PRO A 47 19.99 13.43 -25.09
C PRO A 47 20.55 14.45 -24.11
N LEU A 48 20.76 14.02 -22.87
CA LEU A 48 21.11 14.87 -21.77
C LEU A 48 22.46 14.49 -21.17
N ASN A 49 23.25 15.48 -20.78
CA ASN A 49 24.46 15.25 -20.01
C ASN A 49 24.21 15.54 -18.54
N CYS A 50 24.76 14.69 -17.69
CA CYS A 50 24.49 14.69 -16.27
C CYS A 50 25.75 14.27 -15.50
N GLN A 51 26.03 14.94 -14.40
CA GLN A 51 27.12 14.60 -13.49
C GLN A 51 26.56 14.30 -12.10
N ALA A 52 26.89 13.13 -11.55
CA ALA A 52 26.41 12.70 -10.25
C ALA A 52 27.57 12.45 -9.27
N LYS A 53 27.50 13.06 -8.09
CA LYS A 53 28.34 12.77 -6.93
C LYS A 53 27.54 11.91 -5.96
N LEU A 54 27.87 10.63 -5.91
CA LEU A 54 27.21 9.66 -5.07
C LEU A 54 28.07 9.37 -3.83
N LYS A 55 27.50 9.62 -2.65
CA LYS A 55 28.08 9.32 -1.34
C LYS A 55 27.28 8.14 -0.76
N ILE A 56 27.95 7.02 -0.52
CA ILE A 56 27.37 5.86 0.17
C ILE A 56 28.06 5.74 1.52
N ALA A 57 27.30 5.77 2.60
CA ALA A 57 27.79 5.41 3.92
C ALA A 57 27.84 3.87 4.02
N LYS A 58 29.01 3.31 4.35
CA LYS A 58 29.22 1.85 4.42
C LYS A 58 28.99 1.25 5.82
N THR A 59 28.67 2.08 6.81
CA THR A 59 28.61 1.68 8.22
C THR A 59 27.18 1.81 8.71
N ALA A 60 26.45 0.69 8.78
CA ALA A 60 25.19 0.63 9.50
C ALA A 60 25.52 0.33 10.97
N GLN A 61 25.76 1.38 11.77
CA GLN A 61 25.77 1.24 13.23
C GLN A 61 24.32 1.33 13.70
N GLU A 62 23.86 0.33 14.45
CA GLU A 62 22.46 0.00 14.70
C GLU A 62 21.67 1.01 15.57
N GLN A 63 22.25 2.16 15.96
CA GLN A 63 21.67 2.96 17.05
C GLN A 63 21.35 4.43 16.72
N ASP A 64 21.88 5.03 15.65
CA ASP A 64 21.57 6.41 15.28
C ASP A 64 21.25 6.54 13.79
N PHE A 65 19.96 6.70 13.44
CA PHE A 65 19.46 6.87 12.07
C PHE A 65 19.54 8.32 11.55
N GLU A 66 20.50 9.13 12.02
CA GLU A 66 20.62 10.52 11.57
C GLU A 66 21.35 10.65 10.22
N GLU A 67 22.13 9.66 9.80
CA GLU A 67 22.92 9.72 8.59
C GLU A 67 22.23 9.10 7.36
N THR A 68 22.28 9.82 6.23
CA THR A 68 21.75 9.31 4.96
C THR A 68 22.64 8.20 4.41
N VAL A 69 22.10 6.98 4.34
CA VAL A 69 22.80 5.79 3.82
C VAL A 69 23.29 5.99 2.38
N LEU A 70 22.54 6.76 1.58
CA LEU A 70 22.88 7.10 0.21
C LEU A 70 22.47 8.56 -0.05
N ALA A 71 23.45 9.41 -0.30
CA ALA A 71 23.25 10.80 -0.72
C ALA A 71 23.80 10.96 -2.14
N THR A 72 22.97 11.40 -3.07
CA THR A 72 23.38 11.65 -4.45
C THR A 72 23.10 13.10 -4.78
N ASP A 73 24.14 13.81 -5.20
CA ASP A 73 24.08 15.17 -5.71
C ASP A 73 24.22 15.09 -7.23
N ILE A 74 23.24 15.59 -7.97
CA ILE A 74 23.12 15.40 -9.42
C ILE A 74 22.97 16.75 -10.10
N ASP A 75 23.94 17.08 -10.94
CA ASP A 75 23.97 18.27 -11.79
C ASP A 75 23.54 17.89 -13.21
N PHE A 76 22.43 18.47 -13.68
CA PHE A 76 21.89 18.26 -15.02
C PHE A 76 22.13 19.49 -15.90
N GLU A 77 22.42 19.28 -17.19
CA GLU A 77 22.22 20.31 -18.22
C GLU A 77 20.73 20.54 -18.49
N ASP A 78 20.37 21.56 -19.28
CA ASP A 78 18.98 21.91 -19.59
C ASP A 78 18.16 20.71 -20.06
N ILE A 79 17.07 20.42 -19.31
CA ILE A 79 16.19 19.28 -19.56
C ILE A 79 15.02 19.69 -20.45
N TYR A 80 15.02 19.16 -21.68
CA TYR A 80 13.92 19.32 -22.61
C TYR A 80 13.04 18.07 -22.64
N LEU A 81 11.77 18.26 -22.30
CA LEU A 81 10.73 17.24 -22.40
C LEU A 81 9.89 17.47 -23.66
N ASN A 82 9.71 16.44 -24.48
CA ASN A 82 8.83 16.50 -25.64
C ASN A 82 7.90 15.28 -25.68
N ILE A 83 6.62 15.49 -25.37
CA ILE A 83 5.63 14.41 -25.33
C ILE A 83 4.62 14.62 -26.45
N ASN A 84 4.58 13.68 -27.37
CA ASN A 84 3.60 13.62 -28.45
C ASN A 84 2.23 13.14 -27.94
N ARG A 85 1.16 13.46 -28.67
CA ARG A 85 -0.22 13.07 -28.30
C ARG A 85 -0.39 11.57 -28.03
N ASN A 86 0.22 10.71 -28.84
CA ASN A 86 0.12 9.25 -28.65
C ASN A 86 0.85 8.80 -27.38
N GLN A 87 2.04 9.36 -27.12
CA GLN A 87 2.79 9.07 -25.89
C GLN A 87 2.03 9.55 -24.65
N TYR A 88 1.35 10.69 -24.74
CA TYR A 88 0.51 11.18 -23.65
C TYR A 88 -0.62 10.21 -23.31
N SER A 89 -1.29 9.67 -24.33
CA SER A 89 -2.33 8.64 -24.13
C SER A 89 -1.75 7.40 -23.44
N ASP A 90 -0.61 6.89 -23.94
CA ASP A 90 0.03 5.72 -23.33
C ASP A 90 0.47 5.97 -21.88
N LEU A 91 0.93 7.19 -21.58
CA LEU A 91 1.30 7.59 -20.22
C LEU A 91 0.11 7.59 -19.28
N LEU A 92 -1.07 8.03 -19.74
CA LEU A 92 -2.30 7.94 -18.97
C LEU A 92 -2.64 6.48 -18.67
N ASP A 93 -2.58 5.60 -19.67
CA ASP A 93 -2.85 4.18 -19.47
C ASP A 93 -1.91 3.57 -18.41
N VAL A 94 -0.61 3.89 -18.47
CA VAL A 94 0.36 3.40 -17.47
C VAL A 94 0.08 3.95 -16.07
N LEU A 95 -0.33 5.21 -15.95
CA LEU A 95 -0.70 5.80 -14.67
C LEU A 95 -1.96 5.14 -14.09
N GLU A 96 -2.95 4.86 -14.92
CA GLU A 96 -4.18 4.15 -14.53
C GLU A 96 -3.86 2.74 -14.02
N TRP A 97 -3.01 1.98 -14.72
CA TRP A 97 -2.58 0.65 -14.28
C TRP A 97 -1.81 0.69 -12.96
N LYS A 98 -0.93 1.68 -12.78
CA LYS A 98 -0.22 1.89 -11.51
C LYS A 98 -1.22 2.15 -10.38
N PHE A 99 -2.21 3.00 -10.61
CA PHE A 99 -3.25 3.28 -9.64
C PHE A 99 -4.04 2.01 -9.30
N ALA A 100 -4.56 1.29 -10.29
CA ALA A 100 -5.32 0.05 -10.09
C ALA A 100 -4.53 -1.00 -9.29
N TYR A 101 -3.25 -1.23 -9.65
CA TYR A 101 -2.38 -2.15 -8.93
C TYR A 101 -2.18 -1.71 -7.47
N THR A 102 -1.87 -0.43 -7.23
CA THR A 102 -1.64 0.07 -5.88
C THR A 102 -2.90 0.03 -5.02
N ALA A 103 -4.07 0.30 -5.59
CA ALA A 103 -5.35 0.20 -4.92
C ALA A 103 -5.60 -1.24 -4.44
N ILE A 104 -5.47 -2.22 -5.33
CA ILE A 104 -5.64 -3.65 -5.01
C ILE A 104 -4.62 -4.08 -3.94
N LEU A 105 -3.35 -3.71 -4.09
CA LEU A 105 -2.29 -4.07 -3.14
C LEU A 105 -2.58 -3.50 -1.75
N ASN A 106 -2.99 -2.24 -1.68
CA ASN A 106 -3.28 -1.58 -0.42
C ASN A 106 -4.52 -2.19 0.25
N GLU A 107 -5.60 -2.40 -0.50
CA GLU A 107 -6.87 -2.90 0.02
C GLU A 107 -6.80 -4.38 0.43
N HIS A 108 -6.28 -5.25 -0.43
CA HIS A 108 -6.36 -6.69 -0.20
C HIS A 108 -5.16 -7.27 0.54
N VAL A 109 -3.96 -6.73 0.32
CA VAL A 109 -2.72 -7.32 0.84
C VAL A 109 -2.28 -6.58 2.09
N ARG A 110 -2.03 -5.27 1.99
CA ARG A 110 -1.44 -4.50 3.08
C ARG A 110 -2.39 -4.27 4.25
N LEU A 111 -3.67 -3.96 4.00
CA LEU A 111 -4.66 -3.85 5.07
C LEU A 111 -4.78 -5.17 5.85
N ARG A 112 -4.89 -6.31 5.15
CA ARG A 112 -4.96 -7.62 5.83
C ARG A 112 -3.71 -7.87 6.67
N LEU A 113 -2.51 -7.69 6.10
CA LEU A 113 -1.28 -7.90 6.85
C LEU A 113 -1.14 -6.96 8.05
N ALA A 114 -1.65 -5.73 7.97
CA ALA A 114 -1.66 -4.79 9.09
C ALA A 114 -2.68 -5.19 10.18
N THR A 115 -3.91 -5.57 9.79
CA THR A 115 -4.97 -5.97 10.71
C THR A 115 -4.68 -7.32 11.38
N PHE A 116 -4.03 -8.25 10.68
CA PHE A 116 -3.69 -9.58 11.20
C PHE A 116 -2.37 -9.63 11.98
N LYS A 117 -1.79 -8.47 12.34
CA LYS A 117 -0.68 -8.44 13.30
C LYS A 117 -1.17 -8.86 14.68
N TRP A 118 -0.42 -9.75 15.33
CA TRP A 118 -0.82 -10.29 16.62
C TRP A 118 -0.99 -9.22 17.70
N GLU A 119 -0.17 -8.16 17.65
CA GLU A 119 -0.26 -7.01 18.55
C GLU A 119 -1.61 -6.29 18.43
N VAL A 120 -2.02 -5.99 17.19
CA VAL A 120 -3.30 -5.33 16.88
C VAL A 120 -4.48 -6.23 17.28
N ILE A 121 -4.41 -7.53 16.97
CA ILE A 121 -5.43 -8.50 17.37
C ILE A 121 -5.55 -8.54 18.90
N LYS A 122 -4.42 -8.63 19.62
CA LYS A 122 -4.40 -8.68 21.08
C LYS A 122 -4.99 -7.41 21.70
N GLU A 123 -4.64 -6.25 21.18
CA GLU A 123 -5.17 -4.96 21.64
C GLU A 123 -6.68 -4.87 21.41
N ASN A 124 -7.15 -5.23 20.20
CA ASN A 124 -8.58 -5.26 19.88
C ASN A 124 -9.34 -6.24 20.77
N LEU A 125 -8.79 -7.43 21.03
CA LEU A 125 -9.39 -8.38 21.96
C LEU A 125 -9.50 -7.82 23.38
N ASN A 126 -8.52 -7.05 23.84
CA ASN A 126 -8.59 -6.41 25.14
C ASN A 126 -9.69 -5.35 25.19
N ARG A 127 -9.79 -4.51 24.16
CA ARG A 127 -10.88 -3.52 24.01
C ARG A 127 -12.26 -4.18 23.99
N TYR A 128 -12.39 -5.33 23.31
CA TYR A 128 -13.66 -6.08 23.26
C TYR A 128 -14.05 -6.67 24.62
N LYS A 129 -13.08 -7.14 25.40
CA LYS A 129 -13.31 -7.61 26.77
C LYS A 129 -13.78 -6.48 27.68
N GLU A 130 -13.05 -5.36 27.67
CA GLU A 130 -13.39 -4.15 28.43
C GLU A 130 -14.80 -3.65 28.10
N TYR A 131 -15.11 -3.55 26.79
CA TYR A 131 -16.44 -3.13 26.34
C TYR A 131 -17.54 -4.09 26.78
N ARG A 132 -17.30 -5.41 26.70
CA ARG A 132 -18.27 -6.43 27.12
C ARG A 132 -18.59 -6.31 28.61
N GLU A 133 -17.58 -6.08 29.45
CA GLU A 133 -17.76 -5.92 30.89
C GLU A 133 -18.61 -4.68 31.21
N ILE A 134 -18.30 -3.55 30.57
CA ILE A 134 -19.07 -2.31 30.73
C ILE A 134 -20.52 -2.53 30.27
N TYR A 135 -20.75 -3.15 29.12
CA TYR A 135 -22.10 -3.39 28.61
C TYR A 135 -22.92 -4.35 29.50
N LEU A 136 -22.27 -5.37 30.09
CA LEU A 136 -22.93 -6.23 31.08
C LEU A 136 -23.29 -5.47 32.36
N GLN A 137 -22.47 -4.52 32.79
CA GLN A 137 -22.76 -3.65 33.93
C GLN A 137 -23.90 -2.66 33.62
N GLU A 138 -23.97 -2.14 32.39
CA GLU A 138 -25.06 -1.27 31.93
C GLU A 138 -26.41 -1.99 31.96
N LEU A 139 -26.46 -3.26 31.56
CA LEU A 139 -27.68 -4.08 31.63
C LEU A 139 -28.12 -4.38 33.07
N ASN A 140 -27.19 -4.30 34.04
CA ASN A 140 -27.43 -4.53 35.47
C ASN A 140 -27.54 -3.24 36.30
N HIS A 141 -27.82 -2.08 35.66
CA HIS A 141 -28.08 -0.75 36.26
C HIS A 141 -26.87 0.16 36.59
N HIS A 142 -25.62 -0.17 36.21
CA HIS A 142 -24.48 0.76 36.36
C HIS A 142 -24.12 1.47 35.05
N LYS A 143 -24.21 2.80 35.02
CA LYS A 143 -24.05 3.61 33.79
C LYS A 143 -22.68 4.28 33.70
N ASN A 144 -21.75 3.70 32.94
CA ASN A 144 -20.46 4.31 32.61
C ASN A 144 -20.46 4.81 31.15
N GLU A 145 -21.25 5.86 30.86
CA GLU A 145 -21.54 6.30 29.48
C GLU A 145 -20.31 6.82 28.71
N LYS A 146 -19.38 7.48 29.38
CA LYS A 146 -18.24 8.15 28.71
C LYS A 146 -17.25 7.14 28.12
N ARG A 147 -16.89 6.11 28.88
CA ARG A 147 -15.92 5.09 28.45
C ARG A 147 -16.52 4.16 27.38
N ALA A 148 -17.81 3.85 27.49
CA ALA A 148 -18.53 3.13 26.45
C ALA A 148 -18.47 3.87 25.11
N GLN A 149 -18.77 5.18 25.08
CA GLN A 149 -18.74 5.98 23.86
C GLN A 149 -17.34 6.07 23.22
N GLU A 150 -16.26 6.12 24.02
CA GLU A 150 -14.90 6.07 23.51
C GLU A 150 -14.59 4.74 22.81
N LEU A 151 -14.97 3.62 23.45
CA LEU A 151 -14.77 2.29 22.89
C LEU A 151 -15.62 2.07 21.63
N GLU A 152 -16.85 2.59 21.59
CA GLU A 152 -17.73 2.47 20.42
C GLU A 152 -17.20 3.22 19.18
N LYS A 153 -16.40 4.28 19.37
CA LYS A 153 -15.71 4.96 18.25
C LYS A 153 -14.54 4.15 17.70
N GLN A 154 -13.93 3.30 18.53
CA GLN A 154 -12.74 2.53 18.17
C GLN A 154 -13.06 1.12 17.65
N ILE A 155 -14.22 0.58 18.00
CA ILE A 155 -14.65 -0.77 17.65
C ILE A 155 -15.50 -0.73 16.36
N ASP A 156 -15.21 -1.64 15.42
CA ASP A 156 -16.03 -1.79 14.22
C ASP A 156 -17.48 -2.16 14.54
N LEU A 157 -18.41 -1.63 13.74
CA LEU A 157 -19.86 -1.87 13.89
C LEU A 157 -20.20 -3.36 14.02
N PHE A 158 -19.58 -4.23 13.21
CA PHE A 158 -19.82 -5.67 13.26
C PHE A 158 -19.46 -6.27 14.61
N ASN A 159 -18.25 -5.96 15.11
CA ASN A 159 -17.75 -6.49 16.38
C ASN A 159 -18.58 -5.96 17.55
N LEU A 160 -19.00 -4.71 17.49
CA LEU A 160 -19.89 -4.10 18.47
C LEU A 160 -21.26 -4.80 18.51
N ILE A 161 -21.90 -5.03 17.35
CA ILE A 161 -23.17 -5.77 17.25
C ILE A 161 -23.00 -7.18 17.82
N TYR A 162 -21.91 -7.85 17.45
CA TYR A 162 -21.60 -9.19 17.91
C TYR A 162 -21.49 -9.26 19.45
N ILE A 163 -20.73 -8.36 20.06
CA ILE A 163 -20.56 -8.32 21.52
C ILE A 163 -21.90 -8.04 22.23
N ARG A 164 -22.69 -7.08 21.74
CA ARG A 164 -23.98 -6.76 22.34
C ARG A 164 -24.97 -7.93 22.27
N ARG A 165 -25.06 -8.61 21.12
CA ARG A 165 -25.93 -9.78 20.95
C ARG A 165 -25.50 -10.94 21.84
N THR A 166 -24.21 -11.24 21.90
CA THR A 166 -23.68 -12.33 22.73
C THR A 166 -23.94 -12.09 24.22
N ALA A 167 -23.77 -10.85 24.69
CA ALA A 167 -24.09 -10.46 26.07
C ALA A 167 -25.59 -10.63 26.39
N GLN A 168 -26.49 -10.21 25.50
CA GLN A 168 -27.94 -10.39 25.68
C GLN A 168 -28.33 -11.88 25.75
N ILE A 169 -27.76 -12.70 24.86
CA ILE A 169 -27.98 -14.15 24.87
C ILE A 169 -27.52 -14.75 26.21
N GLN A 170 -26.35 -14.36 26.70
CA GLN A 170 -25.81 -14.86 27.96
C GLN A 170 -26.75 -14.60 29.14
N ILE A 171 -27.31 -13.39 29.23
CA ILE A 171 -28.29 -13.04 30.27
C ILE A 171 -29.58 -13.84 30.11
N ASN A 172 -30.11 -13.96 28.88
CA ASN A 172 -31.32 -14.72 28.62
C ASN A 172 -31.20 -16.19 29.05
N ILE A 173 -30.02 -16.79 28.83
CA ILE A 173 -29.72 -18.15 29.29
C ILE A 173 -29.70 -18.23 30.82
N GLN A 174 -29.07 -17.25 31.50
CA GLN A 174 -29.05 -17.19 32.97
C GLN A 174 -30.44 -17.00 33.59
N LEU A 175 -31.31 -16.20 32.97
CA LEU A 175 -32.68 -16.02 33.42
C LEU A 175 -33.53 -17.27 33.20
N PHE A 176 -33.31 -17.97 32.08
CA PHE A 176 -34.01 -19.21 31.77
C PHE A 176 -33.64 -20.33 32.75
N SER A 177 -32.35 -20.48 33.09
CA SER A 177 -31.93 -21.45 34.09
C SER A 177 -32.46 -21.13 35.49
N PHE A 178 -32.51 -19.84 35.88
CA PHE A 178 -33.09 -19.42 37.15
C PHE A 178 -34.59 -19.73 37.23
N LYS A 179 -35.35 -19.47 36.15
CA LYS A 179 -36.79 -19.81 36.08
C LYS A 179 -37.05 -21.30 36.16
N ILE A 180 -36.25 -22.13 35.48
CA ILE A 180 -36.36 -23.60 35.57
C ILE A 180 -36.11 -24.06 36.99
N ASN A 181 -35.04 -23.58 37.63
CA ASN A 181 -34.72 -23.95 39.01
C ASN A 181 -35.84 -23.53 39.99
N LEU A 182 -36.46 -22.36 39.79
CA LEU A 182 -37.58 -21.91 40.61
C LEU A 182 -38.84 -22.77 40.43
N LEU A 183 -39.11 -23.22 39.20
CA LEU A 183 -40.23 -24.11 38.86
C LEU A 183 -40.03 -25.54 39.38
N CYS A 184 -38.79 -26.00 39.55
CA CYS A 184 -38.49 -27.32 40.15
C CYS A 184 -38.47 -27.33 41.68
N LEU A 185 -38.56 -26.15 42.33
CA LEU A 185 -38.57 -25.98 43.79
C LEU A 185 -39.99 -25.86 44.39
N ILE A 186 -41.03 -25.83 43.55
CA ILE A 186 -42.46 -25.81 43.91
C ILE A 186 -43.06 -27.16 43.51
#